data_AF-A0A961CL85-F1
#
_entry.id   AF-A0A961CL85-F1
#
_cell.length_a   1.000
_cell.length_b   1.000
_cell.length_c   1.000
_cell.angle_alpha   90.00
_cell.angle_beta   90.00
_cell.angle_gamma   90.00
#
_symmetry.space_group_name_H-M   'P 1'
#
loop_
_entity.id
_entity.type
_entity.pdbx_description
1 polymer ?
#
loop_
_entity_poly.entity_id
_entity_poly.type
_entity_poly.pdbx_seq_one_letter_code
_entity_poly.pdbx_strand_id
1 'polypeptide(L)'
;VMAEPGASLAAELRRLIPDLRGLLGDDRRVLVGFDRGGWSPTLFADLDAAGLDTLTWRKGPTADIAEDLFAEHTHTDEHGRTHTWELADTDAELEITDGPRKGQTFAMRQISLHDRPRARQMHILTTRRDLTPAEVRYRMGSRWRQENHYRYARMHFDLDSHDTYQAGDDDPTRMVPNPAKKTAYAQVEKARRTLHSAQHTAKAELLAAHSPKPGTTVVLTNTMINTINTDVHTAEKTLDAALAVHAAIPTRLPLAEVNPGQQVLDSETKLIHHAIRIAAYNTAQSLARTIATATGYRRADDEAHTLIRTALAGSGDIIPDPATNTLHIRLDPLPAPRYTAAITELCQALNDTNTVYPGTNLTLRYSTKSHR
;
A
#
# COMPACT_ATOMS: atom_id res chain seq x y z
N VAL A 1 8.53 10.93 -10.40
CA VAL A 1 7.30 11.72 -10.24
C VAL A 1 7.01 11.83 -8.75
N MET A 2 7.26 13.00 -8.15
CA MET A 2 6.73 13.27 -6.81
C MET A 2 5.23 13.50 -6.97
N ALA A 3 4.43 12.93 -6.07
CA ALA A 3 2.98 13.17 -6.08
C ALA A 3 2.71 14.65 -5.79
N GLU A 4 1.68 15.22 -6.43
CA GLU A 4 1.31 16.58 -6.12
C GLU A 4 0.79 16.65 -4.67
N PRO A 5 1.22 17.63 -3.87
CA PRO A 5 0.80 17.75 -2.48
C PRO A 5 -0.73 17.78 -2.33
N GLY A 6 -1.29 16.70 -1.76
CA GLY A 6 -2.71 16.60 -1.41
C GLY A 6 -3.59 15.76 -2.35
N ALA A 7 -3.02 15.11 -3.35
CA ALA A 7 -3.73 14.11 -4.14
C ALA A 7 -3.97 12.81 -3.34
N SER A 8 -5.14 12.19 -3.51
CA SER A 8 -5.40 10.87 -2.95
C SER A 8 -4.63 9.81 -3.75
N LEU A 9 -4.32 8.66 -3.13
CA LEU A 9 -3.70 7.54 -3.84
C LEU A 9 -4.49 7.17 -5.11
N ALA A 10 -5.82 7.18 -5.04
CA ALA A 10 -6.66 6.86 -6.18
C ALA A 10 -6.53 7.90 -7.31
N ALA A 11 -6.46 9.20 -6.97
CA ALA A 11 -6.27 10.26 -7.95
C ALA A 11 -4.89 10.18 -8.62
N GLU A 12 -3.83 9.92 -7.83
CA GLU A 12 -2.47 9.74 -8.37
C GLU A 12 -2.37 8.53 -9.30
N LEU A 13 -2.93 7.39 -8.89
CA LEU A 13 -2.94 6.19 -9.74
C LEU A 13 -3.65 6.45 -11.06
N ARG A 14 -4.82 7.11 -11.04
CA ARG A 14 -5.55 7.50 -12.25
C ARG A 14 -4.72 8.41 -13.15
N ARG A 15 -4.06 9.41 -12.58
CA ARG A 15 -3.20 10.36 -13.31
C ARG A 15 -2.03 9.66 -13.99
N LEU A 16 -1.47 8.62 -13.38
CA LEU A 16 -0.31 7.88 -13.88
C LEU A 16 -0.66 6.81 -14.93
N ILE A 17 -1.94 6.52 -15.19
CA ILE A 17 -2.34 5.49 -16.17
C ILE A 17 -1.68 5.71 -17.55
N PRO A 18 -1.69 6.92 -18.14
CA PRO A 18 -1.08 7.15 -19.46
C PRO A 18 0.43 6.90 -19.44
N ASP A 19 1.13 7.34 -18.40
CA ASP A 19 2.58 7.14 -18.26
C ASP A 19 2.92 5.64 -18.12
N LEU A 20 2.12 4.91 -17.33
CA LEU A 20 2.25 3.46 -17.19
C LEU A 20 2.04 2.78 -18.55
N ARG A 21 1.04 3.20 -19.33
CA ARG A 21 0.81 2.64 -20.67
C ARG A 21 1.94 2.96 -21.65
N GLY A 22 2.45 4.18 -21.63
CA GLY A 22 3.62 4.56 -22.44
C GLY A 22 4.85 3.69 -22.14
N LEU A 23 5.05 3.29 -20.88
CA LEU A 23 6.17 2.43 -20.47
C LEU A 23 5.94 0.94 -20.76
N LEU A 24 4.71 0.46 -20.63
CA LEU A 24 4.36 -0.96 -20.72
C LEU A 24 4.01 -1.41 -22.15
N GLY A 25 3.64 -0.46 -23.01
CA GLY A 25 2.96 -0.73 -24.27
C GLY A 25 1.48 -1.10 -24.08
N ASP A 26 0.80 -1.30 -25.20
CA ASP A 26 -0.65 -1.49 -25.23
C ASP A 26 -1.08 -2.89 -24.74
N ASP A 27 -0.26 -3.92 -24.99
CA ASP A 27 -0.65 -5.32 -24.77
C ASP A 27 -0.28 -5.88 -23.39
N ARG A 28 0.72 -5.30 -22.73
CA ARG A 28 1.23 -5.86 -21.47
C ARG A 28 0.22 -5.62 -20.35
N ARG A 29 -0.37 -6.70 -19.85
CA ARG A 29 -1.20 -6.67 -18.64
C ARG A 29 -0.34 -6.50 -17.40
N VAL A 30 -0.77 -5.60 -16.51
CA VAL A 30 -0.12 -5.34 -15.23
C VAL A 30 -1.16 -5.36 -14.12
N LEU A 31 -0.85 -6.07 -13.04
CA LEU A 31 -1.67 -6.12 -11.84
C LEU A 31 -1.24 -5.02 -10.87
N VAL A 32 -2.11 -4.05 -10.66
CA VAL A 32 -1.93 -2.93 -9.75
C VAL A 32 -2.55 -3.30 -8.40
N GLY A 33 -1.69 -3.58 -7.42
CA GLY A 33 -2.08 -3.96 -6.06
C GLY A 33 -1.95 -2.80 -5.08
N PHE A 34 -3.03 -2.44 -4.37
CA PHE A 34 -3.00 -1.37 -3.35
C PHE A 34 -3.91 -1.67 -2.15
N ASP A 35 -3.59 -1.05 -1.01
CA ASP A 35 -4.41 -1.15 0.20
C ASP A 35 -5.74 -0.38 0.08
N ARG A 36 -6.58 -0.44 1.12
CA ARG A 36 -7.89 0.25 1.21
C ARG A 36 -7.82 1.76 0.98
N GLY A 37 -6.64 2.38 1.07
CA GLY A 37 -6.40 3.78 0.72
C GLY A 37 -6.63 4.10 -0.77
N GLY A 38 -6.50 3.10 -1.65
CA GLY A 38 -6.78 3.22 -3.09
C GLY A 38 -8.22 2.87 -3.47
N TRP A 39 -9.12 2.67 -2.50
CA TRP A 39 -10.51 2.27 -2.76
C TRP A 39 -11.27 3.31 -3.58
N SER A 40 -11.57 3.00 -4.84
CA SER A 40 -12.42 3.79 -5.72
C SER A 40 -12.93 2.89 -6.86
N PRO A 41 -14.23 2.51 -6.88
CA PRO A 41 -14.83 1.77 -7.99
C PRO A 41 -14.59 2.43 -9.35
N THR A 42 -14.59 3.77 -9.40
CA THR A 42 -14.26 4.57 -10.58
C THR A 42 -12.84 4.30 -11.06
N LEU A 43 -11.85 4.33 -10.16
CA LEU A 43 -10.47 3.99 -10.50
C LEU A 43 -10.36 2.56 -11.03
N PHE A 44 -11.07 1.60 -10.44
CA PHE A 44 -10.99 0.19 -10.86
C PHE A 44 -11.46 0.03 -12.31
N ALA A 45 -12.58 0.68 -12.65
CA ALA A 45 -13.08 0.71 -14.02
C ALA A 45 -12.13 1.49 -14.95
N ASP A 46 -11.44 2.53 -14.49
CA ASP A 46 -10.47 3.28 -15.31
C ASP A 46 -9.22 2.43 -15.61
N LEU A 47 -8.73 1.68 -14.61
CA LEU A 47 -7.61 0.74 -14.77
C LEU A 47 -7.99 -0.38 -15.75
N ASP A 48 -9.16 -1.00 -15.56
CA ASP A 48 -9.64 -2.09 -16.41
C ASP A 48 -9.83 -1.65 -17.87
N ALA A 49 -10.43 -0.48 -18.10
CA ALA A 49 -10.56 0.10 -19.42
C ALA A 49 -9.20 0.43 -20.08
N ALA A 50 -8.16 0.65 -19.27
CA ALA A 50 -6.79 0.80 -19.72
C ALA A 50 -6.03 -0.53 -19.77
N GLY A 51 -6.70 -1.70 -19.69
CA GLY A 51 -6.07 -3.03 -19.72
C GLY A 51 -5.18 -3.35 -18.51
N LEU A 52 -5.31 -2.58 -17.42
CA LEU A 52 -4.60 -2.79 -16.15
C LEU A 52 -5.52 -3.53 -15.19
N ASP A 53 -4.98 -4.53 -14.52
CA ASP A 53 -5.72 -5.33 -13.56
C ASP A 53 -5.66 -4.72 -12.16
N THR A 54 -6.72 -4.85 -11.39
CA THR A 54 -6.78 -4.37 -10.00
C THR A 54 -6.67 -5.51 -9.00
N LEU A 55 -5.99 -5.28 -7.87
CA LEU A 55 -6.01 -6.15 -6.69
C LEU A 55 -6.08 -5.30 -5.41
N THR A 56 -7.18 -5.40 -4.65
CA THR A 56 -7.35 -4.57 -3.45
C THR A 56 -8.22 -5.23 -2.38
N TRP A 57 -8.20 -4.66 -1.18
CA TRP A 57 -9.12 -5.03 -0.11
C TRP A 57 -10.46 -4.31 -0.28
N ARG A 58 -11.57 -5.03 -0.11
CA ARG A 58 -12.90 -4.43 -0.02
C ARG A 58 -12.96 -3.45 1.16
N LYS A 59 -13.47 -2.25 0.89
CA LYS A 59 -13.74 -1.21 1.90
C LYS A 59 -15.24 -1.02 2.03
N GLY A 60 -15.68 -0.79 3.27
CA GLY A 60 -17.09 -0.60 3.59
C GLY A 60 -17.76 -1.89 4.10
N PRO A 61 -18.98 -1.77 4.62
CA PRO A 61 -19.76 -2.91 5.06
C PRO A 61 -20.15 -3.79 3.86
N THR A 62 -20.21 -5.10 4.10
CA THR A 62 -20.71 -6.09 3.15
C THR A 62 -21.32 -7.22 3.96
N ALA A 63 -22.31 -7.90 3.37
CA ALA A 63 -22.83 -9.12 3.96
C ALA A 63 -21.72 -10.19 3.96
N ASP A 64 -21.74 -11.04 4.99
CA ASP A 64 -20.89 -12.22 5.06
C ASP A 64 -21.32 -13.21 3.97
N ILE A 65 -20.32 -13.88 3.38
CA ILE A 65 -20.50 -14.97 2.43
C ILE A 65 -20.90 -16.23 3.19
N ALA A 66 -21.80 -17.03 2.60
CA ALA A 66 -22.25 -18.27 3.19
C ALA A 66 -21.09 -19.26 3.39
N GLU A 67 -21.08 -19.95 4.53
CA GLU A 67 -20.00 -20.84 4.96
C GLU A 67 -19.78 -22.02 4.01
N ASP A 68 -20.83 -22.49 3.32
CA ASP A 68 -20.79 -23.59 2.36
C ASP A 68 -20.07 -23.26 1.05
N LEU A 69 -19.78 -21.97 0.80
CA LEU A 69 -19.00 -21.51 -0.35
C LEU A 69 -17.50 -21.51 -0.10
N PHE A 70 -17.05 -21.76 1.14
CA PHE A 70 -15.63 -21.83 1.46
C PHE A 70 -15.06 -23.21 1.16
N ALA A 71 -13.90 -23.23 0.50
CA ALA A 71 -13.16 -24.44 0.18
C ALA A 71 -11.66 -24.27 0.45
N GLU A 72 -10.96 -25.38 0.62
CA GLU A 72 -9.50 -25.37 0.72
C GLU A 72 -8.86 -25.09 -0.64
N HIS A 73 -7.93 -24.14 -0.68
CA HIS A 73 -7.14 -23.80 -1.85
C HIS A 73 -5.65 -23.72 -1.48
N THR A 74 -4.80 -24.22 -2.38
CA THR A 74 -3.35 -24.25 -2.19
C THR A 74 -2.61 -23.49 -3.30
N HIS A 75 -1.47 -22.89 -2.95
CA HIS A 75 -0.55 -22.25 -3.89
C HIS A 75 0.89 -22.49 -3.46
N THR A 76 1.73 -22.97 -4.38
CA THR A 76 3.17 -23.11 -4.16
C THR A 76 3.88 -21.90 -4.76
N ASP A 77 4.64 -21.19 -3.94
CA ASP A 77 5.35 -19.99 -4.36
C ASP A 77 6.67 -20.28 -5.09
N GLU A 78 7.33 -19.22 -5.54
CA GLU A 78 8.60 -19.28 -6.26
C GLU A 78 9.77 -19.86 -5.45
N HIS A 79 9.63 -19.98 -4.12
CA HIS A 79 10.60 -20.62 -3.23
C HIS A 79 10.24 -22.09 -2.95
N GLY A 80 9.22 -22.63 -3.63
CA GLY A 80 8.73 -23.99 -3.41
C GLY A 80 7.90 -24.16 -2.14
N ARG A 81 7.50 -23.06 -1.46
CA ARG A 81 6.70 -23.15 -0.24
C ARG A 81 5.22 -23.25 -0.59
N THR A 82 4.55 -24.28 -0.09
CA THR A 82 3.10 -24.45 -0.25
C THR A 82 2.35 -23.71 0.83
N HIS A 83 1.41 -22.89 0.41
CA HIS A 83 0.50 -22.14 1.26
C HIS A 83 -0.92 -22.64 1.07
N THR A 84 -1.65 -22.84 2.17
CA THR A 84 -3.02 -23.37 2.18
C THR A 84 -3.95 -22.39 2.88
N TRP A 85 -5.11 -22.13 2.29
CA TRP A 85 -6.16 -21.30 2.86
C TRP A 85 -7.55 -21.86 2.59
N GLU A 86 -8.47 -21.57 3.48
CA GLU A 86 -9.91 -21.73 3.26
C GLU A 86 -10.47 -20.41 2.71
N LEU A 87 -10.98 -20.43 1.48
CA LEU A 87 -11.41 -19.24 0.75
C LEU A 87 -12.75 -19.49 0.05
N ALA A 88 -13.56 -18.45 -0.10
CA ALA A 88 -14.71 -18.44 -1.00
C ALA A 88 -14.43 -17.55 -2.21
N ASP A 89 -14.78 -18.04 -3.40
CA ASP A 89 -14.57 -17.36 -4.67
C ASP A 89 -15.94 -16.98 -5.28
N THR A 90 -16.27 -15.70 -5.24
CA THR A 90 -17.57 -15.17 -5.66
C THR A 90 -17.41 -13.96 -6.57
N ASP A 91 -18.52 -13.44 -7.09
CA ASP A 91 -18.57 -12.15 -7.76
C ASP A 91 -19.02 -11.03 -6.81
N ALA A 92 -18.63 -9.80 -7.13
CA ALA A 92 -19.05 -8.59 -6.44
C ALA A 92 -19.35 -7.48 -7.45
N GLU A 93 -20.52 -6.86 -7.28
CA GLU A 93 -20.93 -5.68 -8.03
C GLU A 93 -20.69 -4.42 -7.18
N LEU A 94 -20.02 -3.43 -7.77
CA LEU A 94 -19.69 -2.16 -7.12
C LEU A 94 -20.37 -1.00 -7.84
N GLU A 95 -21.18 -0.23 -7.13
CA GLU A 95 -21.74 1.01 -7.66
C GLU A 95 -20.65 2.09 -7.80
N ILE A 96 -20.63 2.76 -8.94
CA ILE A 96 -19.77 3.92 -9.21
C ILE A 96 -20.52 5.18 -8.80
N THR A 97 -20.04 5.86 -7.77
CA THR A 97 -20.74 7.01 -7.15
C THR A 97 -20.19 8.37 -7.57
N ASP A 98 -19.08 8.41 -8.29
CA ASP A 98 -18.43 9.64 -8.75
C ASP A 98 -17.87 9.52 -10.19
N GLY A 99 -17.41 10.66 -10.72
CA GLY A 99 -16.78 10.73 -12.04
C GLY A 99 -17.72 10.50 -13.23
N PRO A 100 -17.15 10.36 -14.45
CA PRO A 100 -17.92 10.26 -15.70
C PRO A 100 -18.80 9.01 -15.81
N ARG A 101 -18.51 7.97 -15.01
CA ARG A 101 -19.23 6.69 -14.99
C ARG A 101 -20.23 6.58 -13.83
N LYS A 102 -20.54 7.70 -13.16
CA LYS A 102 -21.47 7.72 -12.03
C LYS A 102 -22.82 7.07 -12.39
N GLY A 103 -23.31 6.21 -11.51
CA GLY A 103 -24.55 5.45 -11.68
C GLY A 103 -24.39 4.13 -12.43
N GLN A 104 -23.17 3.81 -12.92
CA GLN A 104 -22.86 2.49 -13.48
C GLN A 104 -22.43 1.53 -12.37
N THR A 105 -22.50 0.24 -12.67
CA THR A 105 -21.99 -0.85 -11.82
C THR A 105 -20.74 -1.44 -12.44
N PHE A 106 -19.72 -1.73 -11.62
CA PHE A 106 -18.51 -2.41 -12.04
C PHE A 106 -18.40 -3.77 -11.34
N ALA A 107 -18.36 -4.84 -12.12
CA ALA A 107 -18.27 -6.20 -11.61
C ALA A 107 -16.80 -6.60 -11.41
N MET A 108 -16.49 -7.18 -10.26
CA MET A 108 -15.19 -7.71 -9.91
C MET A 108 -15.34 -9.11 -9.32
N ARG A 109 -14.27 -9.90 -9.41
CA ARG A 109 -14.17 -11.16 -8.65
C ARG A 109 -13.79 -10.84 -7.21
N GLN A 110 -14.38 -11.58 -6.27
CA GLN A 110 -14.19 -11.43 -4.84
C GLN A 110 -13.68 -12.74 -4.21
N ILE A 111 -12.52 -12.67 -3.56
CA ILE A 111 -11.98 -13.76 -2.75
C ILE A 111 -12.17 -13.43 -1.27
N SER A 112 -12.98 -14.23 -0.58
CA SER A 112 -13.34 -14.03 0.83
C SER A 112 -12.59 -14.99 1.74
N LEU A 113 -12.27 -14.54 2.95
CA LEU A 113 -11.56 -15.30 3.98
C LEU A 113 -12.01 -14.91 5.39
N HIS A 114 -11.79 -15.78 6.37
CA HIS A 114 -12.05 -15.49 7.77
C HIS A 114 -10.89 -14.76 8.45
N ASP A 115 -11.18 -13.61 9.08
CA ASP A 115 -10.32 -12.92 10.04
C ASP A 115 -10.67 -13.43 11.45
N ARG A 116 -10.18 -14.63 11.79
CA ARG A 116 -10.47 -15.29 13.08
C ARG A 116 -10.23 -14.39 14.30
N PRO A 117 -9.11 -13.63 14.40
CA PRO A 117 -8.88 -12.72 15.52
C PRO A 117 -9.95 -11.64 15.70
N ARG A 118 -10.62 -11.23 14.62
CA ARG A 118 -11.66 -10.19 14.66
C ARG A 118 -13.08 -10.74 14.46
N ALA A 119 -13.23 -12.07 14.40
CA ALA A 119 -14.50 -12.75 14.19
C ALA A 119 -15.35 -12.13 13.06
N ARG A 120 -14.74 -11.90 11.89
CA ARG A 120 -15.39 -11.31 10.72
C ARG A 120 -14.83 -11.88 9.42
N GLN A 121 -15.52 -11.67 8.30
CA GLN A 121 -14.96 -11.93 6.99
C GLN A 121 -14.17 -10.72 6.44
N MET A 122 -13.18 -11.01 5.61
CA MET A 122 -12.44 -10.04 4.80
C MET A 122 -12.53 -10.44 3.34
N HIS A 123 -12.54 -9.45 2.45
CA HIS A 123 -12.75 -9.69 1.02
C HIS A 123 -11.70 -8.98 0.18
N ILE A 124 -11.06 -9.72 -0.71
CA ILE A 124 -10.12 -9.23 -1.72
C ILE A 124 -10.92 -9.08 -3.02
N LEU A 125 -10.77 -7.95 -3.72
CA LEU A 125 -11.36 -7.73 -5.04
C LEU A 125 -10.27 -7.73 -6.11
N THR A 126 -10.56 -8.36 -7.24
CA THR A 126 -9.68 -8.34 -8.41
C THR A 126 -10.43 -8.42 -9.74
N THR A 127 -9.84 -7.88 -10.80
CA THR A 127 -10.27 -8.07 -12.19
C THR A 127 -9.68 -9.35 -12.80
N ARG A 128 -8.69 -9.98 -12.15
CA ARG A 128 -8.02 -11.21 -12.64
C ARG A 128 -8.92 -12.44 -12.48
N ARG A 129 -9.39 -12.94 -13.61
CA ARG A 129 -10.23 -14.15 -13.71
C ARG A 129 -9.42 -15.44 -13.88
N ASP A 130 -8.19 -15.33 -14.36
CA ASP A 130 -7.31 -16.45 -14.74
C ASP A 130 -6.51 -17.03 -13.56
N LEU A 131 -6.37 -16.29 -12.46
CA LEU A 131 -5.61 -16.74 -11.28
C LEU A 131 -6.44 -17.66 -10.38
N THR A 132 -5.79 -18.59 -9.68
CA THR A 132 -6.48 -19.38 -8.64
C THR A 132 -6.78 -18.52 -7.41
N PRO A 133 -7.80 -18.87 -6.58
CA PRO A 133 -8.09 -18.14 -5.34
C PRO A 133 -6.88 -18.03 -4.40
N ALA A 134 -6.14 -19.13 -4.24
CA ALA A 134 -4.94 -19.17 -3.40
C ALA A 134 -3.82 -18.26 -3.96
N GLU A 135 -3.65 -18.17 -5.27
CA GLU A 135 -2.66 -17.26 -5.86
C GLU A 135 -3.06 -15.79 -5.67
N VAL A 136 -4.34 -15.44 -5.84
CA VAL A 136 -4.86 -14.08 -5.54
C VAL A 136 -4.57 -13.72 -4.09
N ARG A 137 -4.84 -14.66 -3.16
CA ARG A 137 -4.56 -14.49 -1.73
C ARG A 137 -3.07 -14.30 -1.46
N TYR A 138 -2.21 -15.13 -2.07
CA TYR A 138 -0.76 -15.04 -1.94
C TYR A 138 -0.21 -13.70 -2.44
N ARG A 139 -0.65 -13.25 -3.63
CA ARG A 139 -0.25 -11.97 -4.22
C ARG A 139 -0.71 -10.79 -3.36
N MET A 140 -1.91 -10.86 -2.79
CA MET A 140 -2.42 -9.82 -1.88
C MET A 140 -1.59 -9.72 -0.59
N GLY A 141 -1.19 -10.85 -0.02
CA GLY A 141 -0.26 -10.88 1.12
C GLY A 141 1.14 -10.35 0.75
N SER A 142 1.60 -10.67 -0.46
CA SER A 142 2.90 -10.21 -0.99
C SER A 142 2.99 -8.69 -1.20
N ARG A 143 1.89 -7.93 -1.11
CA ARG A 143 1.92 -6.46 -1.09
C ARG A 143 2.84 -5.92 0.01
N TRP A 144 2.96 -6.63 1.14
CA TRP A 144 3.86 -6.25 2.23
C TRP A 144 5.35 -6.19 1.81
N ARG A 145 5.71 -6.82 0.68
CA ARG A 145 7.04 -6.66 0.06
C ARG A 145 7.37 -5.18 -0.23
N GLN A 146 6.38 -4.32 -0.51
CA GLN A 146 6.60 -2.89 -0.72
C GLN A 146 7.05 -2.17 0.58
N GLU A 147 6.47 -2.51 1.72
CA GLU A 147 6.87 -1.93 3.01
C GLU A 147 8.26 -2.43 3.43
N ASN A 148 8.53 -3.72 3.19
CA ASN A 148 9.85 -4.29 3.35
C ASN A 148 10.88 -3.62 2.41
N HIS A 149 10.49 -3.31 1.17
CA HIS A 149 11.31 -2.53 0.24
C HIS A 149 11.69 -1.18 0.85
N TYR A 150 10.72 -0.36 1.27
CA TYR A 150 11.02 0.96 1.83
C TYR A 150 11.90 0.87 3.08
N ARG A 151 11.62 -0.07 3.98
CA ARG A 151 12.44 -0.28 5.19
C ARG A 151 13.88 -0.63 4.82
N TYR A 152 14.08 -1.63 3.97
CA TYR A 152 15.40 -2.11 3.58
C TYR A 152 16.17 -1.08 2.75
N ALA A 153 15.50 -0.42 1.80
CA ALA A 153 16.09 0.61 0.97
C ALA A 153 16.50 1.85 1.77
N ARG A 154 15.73 2.23 2.81
CA ARG A 154 16.16 3.27 3.76
C ARG A 154 17.43 2.88 4.53
N MET A 155 17.51 1.63 4.98
CA MET A 155 18.65 1.15 5.78
C MET A 155 19.94 0.97 4.98
N HIS A 156 19.84 0.58 3.71
CA HIS A 156 21.01 0.13 2.94
C HIS A 156 21.25 0.87 1.62
N PHE A 157 20.28 1.67 1.16
CA PHE A 157 20.35 2.41 -0.11
C PHE A 157 20.04 3.88 0.08
N ASP A 158 19.86 4.35 1.31
CA ASP A 158 19.69 5.77 1.62
C ASP A 158 18.46 6.40 0.92
N LEU A 159 17.41 5.61 0.68
CA LEU A 159 16.24 6.03 -0.11
C LEU A 159 15.55 7.31 0.42
N ASP A 160 15.69 7.62 1.70
CA ASP A 160 14.97 8.74 2.35
C ASP A 160 15.90 9.80 2.96
N SER A 161 17.16 9.85 2.53
CA SER A 161 18.10 10.88 3.01
C SER A 161 17.81 12.26 2.46
N HIS A 162 18.41 13.26 3.10
CA HIS A 162 18.40 14.62 2.59
C HIS A 162 19.46 14.76 1.50
N ASP A 163 19.00 14.84 0.25
CA ASP A 163 19.88 14.82 -0.93
C ASP A 163 20.38 16.20 -1.33
N THR A 164 19.69 17.25 -0.88
CA THR A 164 20.03 18.64 -1.16
C THR A 164 19.45 19.55 -0.08
N TYR A 165 20.11 20.68 0.16
CA TYR A 165 19.61 21.79 0.97
C TYR A 165 19.03 22.93 0.12
N GLN A 166 19.09 22.79 -1.21
CA GLN A 166 18.51 23.77 -2.11
C GLN A 166 16.99 23.77 -1.94
N ALA A 167 16.43 24.96 -1.76
CA ALA A 167 15.01 25.19 -1.59
C ALA A 167 14.56 26.37 -2.45
N GLY A 168 13.28 26.36 -2.82
CA GLY A 168 12.60 27.46 -3.49
C GLY A 168 11.26 27.74 -2.84
N ASP A 169 10.60 28.81 -3.28
CA ASP A 169 9.26 29.14 -2.81
C ASP A 169 8.24 28.11 -3.34
N ASP A 170 7.32 27.68 -2.47
CA ASP A 170 6.17 26.85 -2.87
C ASP A 170 5.13 27.72 -3.60
N ASP A 171 4.20 27.09 -4.32
CA ASP A 171 3.11 27.79 -5.00
C ASP A 171 2.18 28.44 -3.96
N PRO A 172 2.16 29.79 -3.85
CA PRO A 172 1.37 30.49 -2.84
C PRO A 172 -0.14 30.33 -3.06
N THR A 173 -0.56 30.01 -4.29
CA THR A 173 -1.97 29.86 -4.69
C THR A 173 -2.49 28.44 -4.52
N ARG A 174 -1.60 27.47 -4.26
CA ARG A 174 -1.97 26.07 -4.06
C ARG A 174 -2.95 25.93 -2.90
N MET A 175 -4.12 25.36 -3.18
CA MET A 175 -5.16 25.17 -2.16
C MET A 175 -4.76 24.07 -1.18
N VAL A 176 -4.62 24.38 0.10
CA VAL A 176 -4.27 23.43 1.17
C VAL A 176 -5.40 23.25 2.19
N PRO A 177 -5.48 22.11 2.90
CA PRO A 177 -6.50 21.91 3.94
C PRO A 177 -6.46 23.02 4.99
N ASN A 178 -7.62 23.60 5.29
CA ASN A 178 -7.73 24.63 6.30
C ASN A 178 -7.58 24.02 7.72
N PRO A 179 -6.54 24.36 8.51
CA PRO A 179 -6.35 23.80 9.84
C PRO A 179 -7.52 24.12 10.79
N ALA A 180 -8.19 25.26 10.62
CA ALA A 180 -9.36 25.63 11.42
C ALA A 180 -10.53 24.66 11.20
N LYS A 181 -10.69 24.09 10.00
CA LYS A 181 -11.73 23.09 9.69
C LYS A 181 -11.55 21.84 10.54
N LYS A 182 -10.31 21.35 10.67
CA LYS A 182 -9.97 20.18 11.51
C LYS A 182 -10.25 20.47 13.00
N THR A 183 -9.86 21.65 13.48
CA THR A 183 -10.11 22.07 14.87
C THR A 183 -11.61 22.16 15.16
N ALA A 184 -12.40 22.72 14.24
CA ALA A 184 -13.86 22.78 14.37
C ALA A 184 -14.50 21.38 14.35
N TYR A 185 -14.02 20.48 13.49
CA TYR A 185 -14.51 19.09 13.46
C TYR A 185 -14.24 18.35 14.77
N ALA A 186 -13.10 18.62 15.44
CA ALA A 186 -12.84 18.05 16.76
C ALA A 186 -13.88 18.50 17.81
N GLN A 187 -14.44 19.71 17.69
CA GLN A 187 -15.54 20.17 18.54
C GLN A 187 -16.86 19.46 18.20
N VAL A 188 -17.13 19.20 16.93
CA VAL A 188 -18.28 18.36 16.51
C VAL A 188 -18.18 16.97 17.15
N GLU A 189 -17.01 16.32 17.07
CA GLU A 189 -16.80 15.01 17.67
C GLU A 189 -16.93 15.03 19.20
N LYS A 190 -16.47 16.10 19.86
CA LYS A 190 -16.68 16.32 21.29
C LYS A 190 -18.17 16.43 21.60
N ALA A 191 -18.92 17.25 20.86
CA ALA A 191 -20.36 17.43 21.06
C ALA A 191 -21.15 16.13 20.80
N ARG A 192 -20.77 15.34 19.78
CA ARG A 192 -21.35 14.00 19.54
C ARG A 192 -21.16 13.06 20.73
N ARG A 193 -19.95 13.02 21.31
CA ARG A 193 -19.69 12.21 22.51
C ARG A 193 -20.51 12.68 23.71
N THR A 194 -20.62 13.99 23.91
CA THR A 194 -21.45 14.57 24.97
C THR A 194 -22.93 14.21 24.77
N LEU A 195 -23.46 14.35 23.56
CA LEU A 195 -24.84 13.97 23.25
C LEU A 195 -25.08 12.48 23.50
N HIS A 196 -24.18 11.61 23.03
CA HIS A 196 -24.28 10.18 23.27
C HIS A 196 -24.29 9.85 24.77
N SER A 197 -23.41 10.48 25.56
CA SER A 197 -23.39 10.32 27.02
C SER A 197 -24.71 10.78 27.67
N ALA A 198 -25.23 11.96 27.29
CA ALA A 198 -26.49 12.48 27.81
C ALA A 198 -27.67 11.56 27.45
N GLN A 199 -27.71 11.02 26.23
CA GLN A 199 -28.72 10.06 25.80
C GLN A 199 -28.65 8.75 26.60
N HIS A 200 -27.46 8.26 26.94
CA HIS A 200 -27.31 7.08 27.80
C HIS A 200 -27.82 7.35 29.22
N THR A 201 -27.45 8.48 29.82
CA THR A 201 -27.95 8.88 31.15
C THR A 201 -29.47 9.01 31.14
N ALA A 202 -30.03 9.75 30.17
CA ALA A 202 -31.47 9.94 30.04
C ALA A 202 -32.21 8.61 29.86
N LYS A 203 -31.69 7.68 29.04
CA LYS A 203 -32.27 6.33 28.89
C LYS A 203 -32.23 5.54 30.20
N ALA A 204 -31.14 5.62 30.96
CA ALA A 204 -31.01 4.94 32.24
C ALA A 204 -31.99 5.50 33.29
N GLU A 205 -32.10 6.82 33.38
CA GLU A 205 -33.07 7.49 34.27
C GLU A 205 -34.51 7.17 33.89
N LEU A 206 -34.82 7.20 32.59
CA LEU A 206 -36.16 6.87 32.09
C LEU A 206 -36.50 5.38 32.35
N LEU A 207 -35.55 4.47 32.17
CA LEU A 207 -35.72 3.05 32.51
C LEU A 207 -35.97 2.84 34.01
N ALA A 208 -35.21 3.54 34.87
CA ALA A 208 -35.41 3.49 36.32
C ALA A 208 -36.79 4.05 36.70
N ALA A 209 -37.22 5.13 36.07
CA ALA A 209 -38.53 5.75 36.29
C ALA A 209 -39.69 4.85 35.80
N HIS A 210 -39.49 4.07 34.72
CA HIS A 210 -40.43 3.07 34.22
C HIS A 210 -40.42 1.75 35.01
N SER A 211 -39.46 1.54 35.91
CA SER A 211 -39.28 0.30 36.67
C SER A 211 -39.35 0.56 38.19
N PRO A 212 -40.49 1.05 38.72
CA PRO A 212 -40.61 1.32 40.14
C PRO A 212 -40.55 0.01 40.96
N LYS A 213 -40.20 0.14 42.25
CA LYS A 213 -40.19 -1.01 43.17
C LYS A 213 -41.60 -1.64 43.26
N PRO A 214 -41.71 -2.97 43.40
CA PRO A 214 -42.99 -3.64 43.59
C PRO A 214 -43.83 -2.97 44.70
N GLY A 215 -45.10 -2.68 44.40
CA GLY A 215 -46.00 -1.97 45.31
C GLY A 215 -45.96 -0.44 45.24
N THR A 216 -45.10 0.15 44.40
CA THR A 216 -45.05 1.61 44.17
C THR A 216 -45.69 1.95 42.83
N THR A 217 -46.64 2.88 42.82
CA THR A 217 -47.21 3.44 41.59
C THR A 217 -46.57 4.80 41.32
N VAL A 218 -45.96 4.97 40.15
CA VAL A 218 -45.38 6.24 39.70
C VAL A 218 -46.13 6.69 38.45
N VAL A 219 -46.53 7.97 38.42
CA VAL A 219 -47.09 8.60 37.23
C VAL A 219 -45.99 9.43 36.58
N LEU A 220 -45.57 9.05 35.38
CA LEU A 220 -44.61 9.81 34.60
C LEU A 220 -45.33 10.97 33.92
N THR A 221 -44.96 12.19 34.30
CA THR A 221 -45.50 13.41 33.71
C THR A 221 -44.59 13.92 32.59
N ASN A 222 -45.13 14.70 31.66
CA ASN A 222 -44.33 15.39 30.65
C ASN A 222 -43.23 16.26 31.27
N THR A 223 -43.50 16.88 32.42
CA THR A 223 -42.50 17.67 33.15
C THR A 223 -41.30 16.82 33.56
N MET A 224 -41.53 15.61 34.10
CA MET A 224 -40.43 14.71 34.48
C MET A 224 -39.63 14.24 33.27
N ILE A 225 -40.30 13.88 32.17
CA ILE A 225 -39.64 13.46 30.93
C ILE A 225 -38.80 14.61 30.35
N ASN A 226 -39.31 15.84 30.40
CA ASN A 226 -38.57 17.03 29.95
C ASN A 226 -37.35 17.30 30.85
N THR A 227 -37.47 17.12 32.17
CA THR A 227 -36.33 17.23 33.09
C THR A 227 -35.24 16.21 32.74
N ILE A 228 -35.61 14.93 32.58
CA ILE A 228 -34.66 13.85 32.21
C ILE A 228 -33.95 14.16 30.88
N ASN A 229 -34.67 14.73 29.90
CA ASN A 229 -34.11 15.06 28.58
C ASN A 229 -33.45 16.45 28.51
N THR A 230 -33.37 17.22 29.60
CA THR A 230 -32.83 18.59 29.57
C THR A 230 -31.39 18.63 29.08
N ASP A 231 -30.55 17.70 29.56
CA ASP A 231 -29.15 17.59 29.14
C ASP A 231 -29.01 17.10 27.70
N VAL A 232 -29.94 16.24 27.25
CA VAL A 232 -30.00 15.78 25.85
C VAL A 232 -30.27 16.96 24.93
N HIS A 233 -31.31 17.76 25.21
CA HIS A 233 -31.64 18.94 24.42
C HIS A 233 -30.54 19.99 24.41
N THR A 234 -29.83 20.16 25.53
CA THR A 234 -28.68 21.07 25.61
C THR A 234 -27.52 20.56 24.76
N ALA A 235 -27.25 19.27 24.79
CA ALA A 235 -26.21 18.64 23.98
C ALA A 235 -26.56 18.64 22.48
N GLU A 236 -27.83 18.47 22.10
CA GLU A 236 -28.33 18.61 20.72
C GLU A 236 -28.06 20.01 20.19
N LYS A 237 -28.49 21.05 20.91
CA LYS A 237 -28.22 22.45 20.53
C LYS A 237 -26.72 22.75 20.39
N THR A 238 -25.91 22.18 21.27
CA THR A 238 -24.44 22.33 21.22
C THR A 238 -23.87 21.65 19.98
N LEU A 239 -24.35 20.45 19.64
CA LEU A 239 -23.95 19.74 18.42
C LEU A 239 -24.37 20.50 17.16
N ASP A 240 -25.60 21.02 17.11
CA ASP A 240 -26.08 21.82 15.98
C ASP A 240 -25.25 23.08 15.78
N ALA A 241 -24.94 23.81 16.87
CA ALA A 241 -24.07 24.98 16.81
C ALA A 241 -22.65 24.61 16.32
N ALA A 242 -22.09 23.51 16.81
CA ALA A 242 -20.78 23.03 16.37
C ALA A 242 -20.78 22.62 14.88
N LEU A 243 -21.85 21.97 14.42
CA LEU A 243 -22.04 21.61 13.01
C LEU A 243 -22.15 22.85 12.11
N ALA A 244 -22.92 23.85 12.52
CA ALA A 244 -23.07 25.11 11.80
C ALA A 244 -21.74 25.86 11.66
N VAL A 245 -20.99 25.99 12.77
CA VAL A 245 -19.65 26.60 12.79
C VAL A 245 -18.70 25.82 11.87
N HIS A 246 -18.66 24.48 11.99
CA HIS A 246 -17.83 23.65 11.13
C HIS A 246 -18.21 23.83 9.66
N ALA A 247 -19.49 23.87 9.31
CA ALA A 247 -19.97 24.03 7.94
C ALA A 247 -19.54 25.36 7.31
N ALA A 248 -19.59 26.45 8.09
CA ALA A 248 -19.24 27.81 7.63
C ALA A 248 -17.75 27.98 7.29
N ILE A 249 -16.86 27.18 7.87
CA ILE A 249 -15.41 27.29 7.63
C ILE A 249 -15.08 26.69 6.24
N PRO A 250 -14.35 27.41 5.36
CA PRO A 250 -13.90 26.86 4.09
C PRO A 250 -13.01 25.63 4.27
N THR A 251 -13.17 24.61 3.43
CA THR A 251 -12.42 23.36 3.52
C THR A 251 -10.94 23.54 3.15
N ARG A 252 -10.64 24.43 2.21
CA ARG A 252 -9.28 24.75 1.75
C ARG A 252 -9.07 26.25 1.67
N LEU A 253 -7.82 26.68 1.82
CA LEU A 253 -7.37 28.06 1.63
C LEU A 253 -6.08 28.06 0.78
N PRO A 254 -5.73 29.17 0.12
CA PRO A 254 -4.42 29.34 -0.50
C PRO A 254 -3.29 29.11 0.51
N LEU A 255 -2.19 28.51 0.06
CA LEU A 255 -1.03 28.23 0.90
C LEU A 255 -0.49 29.50 1.56
N ALA A 256 -0.45 30.63 0.85
CA ALA A 256 0.02 31.89 1.39
C ALA A 256 -0.78 32.39 2.60
N GLU A 257 -2.05 32.01 2.75
CA GLU A 257 -2.86 32.34 3.93
C GLU A 257 -2.60 31.41 5.11
N VAL A 258 -2.22 30.15 4.85
CA VAL A 258 -2.02 29.12 5.88
C VAL A 258 -0.57 29.09 6.36
N ASN A 259 0.40 29.22 5.46
CA ASN A 259 1.82 29.29 5.79
C ASN A 259 2.56 30.26 4.83
N PRO A 260 2.56 31.57 5.15
CA PRO A 260 3.23 32.58 4.33
C PRO A 260 4.73 32.29 4.17
N GLY A 261 5.24 32.37 2.95
CA GLY A 261 6.67 32.14 2.66
C GLY A 261 7.11 30.67 2.79
N GLN A 262 6.17 29.73 2.71
CA GLN A 262 6.50 28.30 2.68
C GLN A 262 7.52 28.01 1.58
N GLN A 263 8.60 27.33 1.97
CA GLN A 263 9.60 26.82 1.03
C GLN A 263 9.48 25.31 0.85
N VAL A 264 9.90 24.84 -0.32
CA VAL A 264 9.94 23.45 -0.74
C VAL A 264 11.34 23.14 -1.22
N LEU A 265 11.86 21.97 -0.84
CA LEU A 265 13.17 21.50 -1.30
C LEU A 265 13.14 21.23 -2.81
N ASP A 266 14.28 21.48 -3.45
CA ASP A 266 14.49 21.05 -4.82
C ASP A 266 14.28 19.54 -4.95
N SER A 267 13.47 19.16 -5.94
CA SER A 267 13.08 17.76 -6.15
C SER A 267 13.90 17.08 -7.24
N GLU A 268 14.59 17.81 -8.10
CA GLU A 268 15.34 17.23 -9.22
C GLU A 268 16.46 16.33 -8.71
N THR A 269 17.27 16.84 -7.78
CA THR A 269 18.36 16.09 -7.15
C THR A 269 17.82 14.83 -6.46
N LYS A 270 16.69 14.98 -5.74
CA LYS A 270 16.01 13.90 -5.04
C LYS A 270 15.54 12.80 -6.01
N LEU A 271 14.95 13.19 -7.14
CA LEU A 271 14.42 12.27 -8.14
C LEU A 271 15.53 11.46 -8.82
N ILE A 272 16.68 12.09 -9.13
CA ILE A 272 17.83 11.39 -9.72
C ILE A 272 18.40 10.37 -8.73
N HIS A 273 18.63 10.78 -7.48
CA HIS A 273 19.10 9.84 -6.45
C HIS A 273 18.10 8.72 -6.20
N HIS A 274 16.80 9.00 -6.17
CA HIS A 274 15.77 7.96 -6.08
C HIS A 274 15.83 6.96 -7.21
N ALA A 275 15.98 7.40 -8.47
CA ALA A 275 16.09 6.50 -9.61
C ALA A 275 17.29 5.54 -9.46
N ILE A 276 18.47 6.07 -9.08
CA ILE A 276 19.69 5.27 -8.87
C ILE A 276 19.51 4.29 -7.70
N ARG A 277 19.00 4.77 -6.56
CA ARG A 277 18.81 3.95 -5.34
C ARG A 277 17.77 2.84 -5.54
N ILE A 278 16.69 3.13 -6.25
CA ILE A 278 15.67 2.13 -6.62
C ILE A 278 16.26 1.09 -7.56
N ALA A 279 17.03 1.50 -8.58
CA ALA A 279 17.70 0.58 -9.49
C ALA A 279 18.71 -0.33 -8.75
N ALA A 280 19.51 0.24 -7.86
CA ALA A 280 20.46 -0.51 -7.04
C ALA A 280 19.75 -1.50 -6.10
N TYR A 281 18.66 -1.08 -5.44
CA TYR A 281 17.83 -1.98 -4.63
C TYR A 281 17.28 -3.14 -5.47
N ASN A 282 16.66 -2.83 -6.62
CA ASN A 282 16.05 -3.84 -7.49
C ASN A 282 17.08 -4.86 -7.97
N THR A 283 18.30 -4.40 -8.28
CA THR A 283 19.43 -5.26 -8.64
C THR A 283 19.80 -6.17 -7.48
N ALA A 284 20.02 -5.63 -6.28
CA ALA A 284 20.38 -6.42 -5.11
C ALA A 284 19.31 -7.45 -4.72
N GLN A 285 18.02 -7.09 -4.85
CA GLN A 285 16.92 -8.04 -4.63
C GLN A 285 16.88 -9.13 -5.68
N SER A 286 17.06 -8.79 -6.96
CA SER A 286 17.07 -9.77 -8.04
C SER A 286 18.19 -10.78 -7.84
N LEU A 287 19.39 -10.33 -7.48
CA LEU A 287 20.52 -11.21 -7.17
C LEU A 287 20.25 -12.09 -5.92
N ALA A 288 19.67 -11.52 -4.86
CA ALA A 288 19.33 -12.29 -3.66
C ALA A 288 18.27 -13.36 -3.95
N ARG A 289 17.27 -13.04 -4.79
CA ARG A 289 16.28 -14.00 -5.28
C ARG A 289 16.93 -15.09 -6.12
N THR A 290 17.86 -14.75 -7.01
CA THR A 290 18.60 -15.76 -7.80
C THR A 290 19.42 -16.68 -6.89
N ILE A 291 20.05 -16.17 -5.82
CA ILE A 291 20.68 -17.04 -4.81
C ILE A 291 19.64 -17.99 -4.21
N ALA A 292 18.47 -17.50 -3.80
CA ALA A 292 17.46 -18.34 -3.17
C ALA A 292 16.81 -19.38 -4.10
N THR A 293 16.73 -19.09 -5.41
CA THR A 293 15.95 -19.89 -6.37
C THR A 293 16.77 -20.69 -7.37
N ALA A 294 18.03 -20.31 -7.61
CA ALA A 294 18.87 -20.89 -8.65
C ALA A 294 20.24 -21.40 -8.12
N THR A 295 20.46 -21.39 -6.80
CA THR A 295 21.69 -21.93 -6.20
C THR A 295 21.37 -22.96 -5.11
N GLY A 296 22.33 -23.83 -4.79
CA GLY A 296 22.25 -24.80 -3.70
C GLY A 296 22.48 -24.19 -2.30
N TYR A 297 22.47 -22.86 -2.18
CA TYR A 297 22.80 -22.17 -0.94
C TYR A 297 21.72 -22.34 0.13
N ARG A 298 21.86 -23.35 0.99
CA ARG A 298 20.87 -23.74 2.01
C ARG A 298 20.42 -22.63 2.96
N ARG A 299 21.26 -21.61 3.19
CA ARG A 299 20.96 -20.49 4.10
C ARG A 299 20.47 -19.24 3.36
N ALA A 300 20.03 -19.36 2.11
CA ALA A 300 19.59 -18.23 1.30
C ALA A 300 18.46 -17.43 1.98
N ASP A 301 17.53 -18.11 2.66
CA ASP A 301 16.44 -17.46 3.39
C ASP A 301 16.91 -16.49 4.47
N ASP A 302 18.03 -16.79 5.12
CA ASP A 302 18.58 -15.99 6.21
C ASP A 302 19.65 -15.00 5.72
N GLU A 303 20.46 -15.40 4.73
CA GLU A 303 21.74 -14.77 4.44
C GLU A 303 21.86 -14.22 3.02
N ALA A 304 20.94 -14.48 2.09
CA ALA A 304 21.11 -14.06 0.68
C ALA A 304 21.33 -12.54 0.55
N HIS A 305 20.57 -11.72 1.28
CA HIS A 305 20.75 -10.28 1.27
C HIS A 305 22.13 -9.85 1.80
N THR A 306 22.60 -10.46 2.88
CA THR A 306 23.91 -10.15 3.46
C THR A 306 25.04 -10.63 2.57
N LEU A 307 24.89 -11.81 1.96
CA LEU A 307 25.82 -12.36 0.99
C LEU A 307 25.97 -11.45 -0.23
N ILE A 308 24.86 -11.00 -0.83
CA ILE A 308 24.90 -10.05 -1.95
C ILE A 308 25.56 -8.73 -1.57
N ARG A 309 25.23 -8.15 -0.41
CA ARG A 309 25.92 -6.93 0.04
C ARG A 309 27.42 -7.14 0.21
N THR A 310 27.83 -8.29 0.73
CA THR A 310 29.26 -8.63 0.90
C THR A 310 29.94 -8.81 -0.45
N ALA A 311 29.29 -9.47 -1.40
CA ALA A 311 29.79 -9.67 -2.76
C ALA A 311 29.95 -8.35 -3.52
N LEU A 312 28.96 -7.46 -3.47
CA LEU A 312 28.99 -6.17 -4.15
C LEU A 312 30.00 -5.19 -3.56
N ALA A 313 30.37 -5.34 -2.29
CA ALA A 313 31.44 -4.58 -1.65
C ALA A 313 32.83 -5.20 -1.90
N GLY A 314 32.89 -6.40 -2.46
CA GLY A 314 34.13 -7.11 -2.77
C GLY A 314 34.84 -6.56 -4.01
N SER A 315 36.15 -6.79 -4.05
CA SER A 315 36.98 -6.46 -5.21
C SER A 315 36.85 -7.49 -6.33
N GLY A 316 37.30 -7.12 -7.53
CA GLY A 316 37.33 -8.00 -8.68
C GLY A 316 37.99 -7.31 -9.88
N ASP A 317 38.06 -8.02 -10.99
CA ASP A 317 38.61 -7.51 -12.24
C ASP A 317 37.47 -7.31 -13.26
N ILE A 318 37.59 -6.24 -14.06
CA ILE A 318 36.75 -6.01 -15.24
C ILE A 318 37.68 -6.15 -16.45
N ILE A 319 37.50 -7.23 -17.21
CA ILE A 319 38.41 -7.62 -18.28
C ILE A 319 37.63 -7.63 -19.61
N PRO A 320 37.70 -6.56 -20.41
CA PRO A 320 37.16 -6.60 -21.77
C PRO A 320 38.03 -7.51 -22.63
N ASP A 321 37.40 -8.41 -23.38
CA ASP A 321 38.04 -9.26 -24.37
C ASP A 321 37.37 -9.06 -25.74
N PRO A 322 37.93 -8.16 -26.57
CA PRO A 322 37.43 -7.92 -27.92
C PRO A 322 37.53 -9.14 -28.86
N ALA A 323 38.45 -10.09 -28.60
CA ALA A 323 38.63 -11.25 -29.48
C ALA A 323 37.46 -12.23 -29.35
N THR A 324 36.90 -12.36 -28.14
CA THR A 324 35.74 -13.21 -27.87
C THR A 324 34.43 -12.43 -27.78
N ASN A 325 34.45 -11.10 -27.98
CA ASN A 325 33.34 -10.19 -27.73
C ASN A 325 32.73 -10.40 -26.33
N THR A 326 33.57 -10.51 -25.30
CA THR A 326 33.11 -10.66 -23.92
C THR A 326 33.60 -9.54 -23.01
N LEU A 327 32.82 -9.26 -21.96
CA LEU A 327 33.24 -8.45 -20.83
C LEU A 327 33.23 -9.35 -19.59
N HIS A 328 34.42 -9.79 -19.17
CA HIS A 328 34.56 -10.73 -18.07
C HIS A 328 34.72 -10.00 -16.73
N ILE A 329 33.75 -10.20 -15.84
CA ILE A 329 33.74 -9.74 -14.46
C ILE A 329 34.23 -10.88 -13.55
N ARG A 330 35.42 -10.74 -12.99
CA ARG A 330 36.06 -11.77 -12.18
C ARG A 330 36.16 -11.34 -10.72
N LEU A 331 35.24 -11.83 -9.88
CA LEU A 331 35.13 -11.46 -8.47
C LEU A 331 36.20 -12.13 -7.60
N ASP A 332 36.76 -11.41 -6.64
CA ASP A 332 37.63 -12.01 -5.61
C ASP A 332 36.82 -12.98 -4.72
N PRO A 333 37.46 -14.03 -4.16
CA PRO A 333 36.79 -14.93 -3.24
C PRO A 333 36.32 -14.20 -1.98
N LEU A 334 35.16 -14.59 -1.47
CA LEU A 334 34.61 -14.08 -0.21
C LEU A 334 35.21 -14.82 1.00
N PRO A 335 35.23 -14.22 2.21
CA PRO A 335 35.94 -14.78 3.36
C PRO A 335 35.61 -16.23 3.74
N ALA A 336 34.40 -16.70 3.40
CA ALA A 336 34.01 -18.10 3.59
C ALA A 336 33.93 -18.84 2.24
N PRO A 337 34.52 -20.04 2.11
CA PRO A 337 34.42 -20.85 0.90
C PRO A 337 32.98 -21.12 0.46
N ARG A 338 32.06 -21.35 1.41
CA ARG A 338 30.63 -21.52 1.13
C ARG A 338 29.98 -20.31 0.45
N TYR A 339 30.41 -19.09 0.80
CA TYR A 339 29.91 -17.87 0.18
C TYR A 339 30.47 -17.74 -1.23
N THR A 340 31.75 -18.07 -1.42
CA THR A 340 32.35 -18.08 -2.76
C THR A 340 31.65 -19.08 -3.66
N ALA A 341 31.40 -20.31 -3.19
CA ALA A 341 30.67 -21.33 -3.96
C ALA A 341 29.27 -20.85 -4.38
N ALA A 342 28.50 -20.25 -3.46
CA ALA A 342 27.19 -19.68 -3.77
C ALA A 342 27.27 -18.54 -4.82
N ILE A 343 28.29 -17.68 -4.74
CA ILE A 343 28.52 -16.64 -5.74
C ILE A 343 28.97 -17.24 -7.08
N THR A 344 29.75 -18.33 -7.09
CA THR A 344 30.11 -19.04 -8.32
C THR A 344 28.87 -19.58 -9.04
N GLU A 345 27.93 -20.19 -8.30
CA GLU A 345 26.65 -20.65 -8.86
C GLU A 345 25.79 -19.48 -9.36
N LEU A 346 25.76 -18.36 -8.63
CA LEU A 346 25.12 -17.13 -9.09
C LEU A 346 25.76 -16.61 -10.39
N CYS A 347 27.09 -16.60 -10.50
CA CYS A 347 27.80 -16.21 -11.72
C CYS A 347 27.39 -17.09 -12.90
N GLN A 348 27.23 -18.41 -12.69
CA GLN A 348 26.74 -19.31 -13.73
C GLN A 348 25.31 -18.96 -14.15
N ALA A 349 24.40 -18.77 -13.19
CA ALA A 349 23.02 -18.37 -13.48
C ALA A 349 22.94 -17.05 -14.26
N LEU A 350 23.84 -16.09 -13.98
CA LEU A 350 23.95 -14.85 -14.75
C LEU A 350 24.53 -15.10 -16.15
N ASN A 351 25.54 -15.97 -16.29
CA ASN A 351 26.13 -16.32 -17.58
C ASN A 351 25.13 -16.96 -18.54
N ASP A 352 24.20 -17.77 -18.02
CA ASP A 352 23.19 -18.47 -18.82
C ASP A 352 22.21 -17.51 -19.49
N THR A 353 22.07 -16.28 -18.98
CA THR A 353 21.24 -15.23 -19.59
C THR A 353 21.82 -14.69 -20.90
N ASN A 354 23.11 -14.91 -21.17
CA ASN A 354 23.85 -14.34 -22.31
C ASN A 354 23.62 -12.82 -22.46
N THR A 355 23.56 -12.10 -21.34
CA THR A 355 23.28 -10.67 -21.32
C THR A 355 24.40 -9.90 -22.04
N VAL A 356 24.03 -9.01 -22.95
CA VAL A 356 24.95 -8.07 -23.61
C VAL A 356 25.05 -6.80 -22.78
N TYR A 357 26.27 -6.30 -22.56
CA TYR A 357 26.49 -5.07 -21.81
C TYR A 357 25.90 -3.87 -22.57
N PRO A 358 25.02 -3.06 -21.93
CA PRO A 358 24.32 -1.97 -22.61
C PRO A 358 25.26 -1.01 -23.34
N GLY A 359 24.91 -0.65 -24.58
CA GLY A 359 25.71 0.25 -25.42
C GLY A 359 26.93 -0.40 -26.09
N THR A 360 27.09 -1.73 -26.00
CA THR A 360 28.19 -2.48 -26.62
C THR A 360 27.68 -3.78 -27.25
N ASN A 361 28.57 -4.52 -27.92
CA ASN A 361 28.34 -5.90 -28.38
C ASN A 361 29.00 -6.95 -27.47
N LEU A 362 29.48 -6.55 -26.28
CA LEU A 362 30.21 -7.45 -25.38
C LEU A 362 29.23 -8.26 -24.54
N THR A 363 29.31 -9.59 -24.62
CA THR A 363 28.55 -10.50 -23.75
C THR A 363 29.17 -10.54 -22.36
N LEU A 364 28.37 -10.32 -21.33
CA LEU A 364 28.82 -10.40 -19.94
C LEU A 364 29.14 -11.84 -19.55
N ARG A 365 30.32 -12.02 -18.96
CA ARG A 365 30.76 -13.28 -18.34
C ARG A 365 31.19 -13.02 -16.91
N TYR A 366 30.83 -13.92 -16.01
CA TYR A 366 31.08 -13.81 -14.58
C TYR A 366 31.81 -15.04 -14.08
N SER A 367 32.81 -14.84 -13.22
CA SER A 367 33.45 -15.93 -12.48
C SER A 367 33.98 -15.44 -11.14
N THR A 368 34.33 -16.37 -10.27
CA THR A 368 35.04 -16.11 -9.01
C THR A 368 36.50 -16.57 -9.14
N LYS A 369 37.46 -15.84 -8.55
CA LYS A 369 38.84 -16.32 -8.41
C LYS A 369 38.91 -17.42 -7.36
N SER A 370 39.90 -18.30 -7.46
CA SER A 370 40.16 -19.32 -6.45
C SER A 370 40.60 -18.67 -5.12
N HIS A 371 40.21 -19.28 -4.00
CA HIS A 371 40.87 -19.04 -2.72
C HIS A 371 42.36 -19.36 -2.86
N ARG A 372 43.21 -18.47 -2.35
CA ARG A 372 44.66 -18.71 -2.29
C ARG A 372 45.02 -19.53 -1.07
#